data_AF-A0A955ZCR0-F1
#
_entry.id   AF-A0A955ZCR0-F1
#
_cell.length_a   1.000
_cell.length_b   1.000
_cell.length_c   1.000
_cell.angle_alpha   90.00
_cell.angle_beta   90.00
_cell.angle_gamma   90.00
#
_symmetry.space_group_name_H-M   'P 1'
#
loop_
_entity.id
_entity.type
_entity.pdbx_description
1 polymer ?
#
loop_
_entity_poly.entity_id
_entity_poly.type
_entity_poly.pdbx_seq_one_letter_code
_entity_poly.pdbx_strand_id
1 'polypeptide(L)'
;MRRLLLALWLSSCAVSPPPPEVRAAPASPMAAPTPAPNFTDDSPGPPDDPLWQRAGRADAIDLAALAEREGATGLEAQLGRGGSAGRTALLALPFAPDAELAAGRLCRLASEVDSPSRPLVLLALHGVLSRPPPGERLDAAGLRRCQELLRDLAARPALPPSDRDHVAAARALLEQQLQ
;
A
#
# COMPACT_ATOMS: atom_id res chain seq x y z
N MET A 1 -12.01 -9.89 -72.81
CA MET A 1 -13.38 -9.34 -72.70
C MET A 1 -13.48 -8.51 -71.44
N ARG A 2 -13.49 -7.18 -71.59
CA ARG A 2 -13.61 -6.18 -70.51
C ARG A 2 -15.09 -6.00 -70.14
N ARG A 3 -15.43 -6.07 -68.86
CA ARG A 3 -16.71 -5.57 -68.34
C ARG A 3 -16.43 -4.50 -67.30
N LEU A 4 -16.72 -3.24 -67.67
CA LEU A 4 -16.87 -2.11 -66.77
C LEU A 4 -18.13 -2.32 -65.92
N LEU A 5 -18.02 -2.11 -64.61
CA LEU A 5 -19.17 -1.84 -63.74
C LEU A 5 -18.89 -0.52 -63.03
N LEU A 6 -19.56 0.53 -63.50
CA LEU A 6 -19.78 1.77 -62.77
C LEU A 6 -20.75 1.47 -61.63
N ALA A 7 -20.36 1.79 -60.39
CA ALA A 7 -21.29 1.91 -59.28
C ALA A 7 -21.20 3.35 -58.74
N LEU A 8 -22.33 4.05 -58.85
CA LEU A 8 -22.57 5.40 -58.37
C LEU A 8 -22.32 5.47 -56.86
N TRP A 9 -21.48 6.42 -56.44
CA TRP A 9 -21.39 6.86 -55.05
C TRP A 9 -22.37 8.01 -54.82
N LEU A 10 -23.43 7.74 -54.07
CA LEU A 10 -24.34 8.75 -53.53
C LEU A 10 -23.64 9.46 -52.35
N SER A 11 -23.21 10.70 -52.56
CA SER A 11 -22.78 11.61 -51.50
C SER A 11 -23.96 11.98 -50.61
N SER A 12 -24.10 11.30 -49.48
CA SER A 12 -24.94 11.74 -48.37
C SER A 12 -24.25 12.86 -47.60
N CYS A 13 -24.74 14.09 -47.75
CA CYS A 13 -24.42 15.19 -46.85
C CYS A 13 -25.06 14.90 -45.48
N ALA A 14 -24.28 14.38 -44.54
CA ALA A 14 -24.70 14.29 -43.14
C ALA A 14 -24.63 15.69 -42.51
N VAL A 15 -25.78 16.19 -42.07
CA VAL A 15 -25.90 17.37 -41.21
C VAL A 15 -25.29 17.02 -39.86
N SER A 16 -24.19 17.68 -39.49
CA SER A 16 -23.57 17.55 -38.16
C SER A 16 -24.51 18.08 -37.07
N PRO A 17 -24.79 17.32 -36.01
CA PRO A 17 -25.48 17.85 -34.83
C PRO A 17 -24.56 18.82 -34.07
N PRO A 18 -25.13 19.83 -33.37
CA PRO A 18 -24.36 20.72 -32.52
C PRO A 18 -23.73 19.93 -31.35
N PRO A 19 -22.56 20.37 -30.84
CA PRO A 19 -21.92 19.74 -29.70
C PRO A 19 -22.83 19.82 -28.47
N PRO A 20 -22.84 18.78 -27.61
CA PRO A 20 -23.57 18.83 -26.36
C PRO A 20 -23.01 19.95 -25.50
N GLU A 21 -23.91 20.80 -25.00
CA GLU A 21 -23.65 21.83 -24.02
C GLU A 21 -23.03 21.16 -22.78
N VAL A 22 -21.75 21.47 -22.51
CA VAL A 22 -21.01 20.93 -21.37
C VAL A 22 -21.62 21.53 -20.11
N ARG A 23 -22.63 20.86 -19.58
CA ARG A 23 -23.20 21.15 -18.28
C ARG A 23 -22.09 20.95 -17.25
N ALA A 24 -21.54 22.05 -16.75
CA ALA A 24 -20.49 22.05 -15.75
C ALA A 24 -20.91 21.13 -14.59
N ALA A 25 -20.20 20.01 -14.43
CA ALA A 25 -20.42 19.12 -13.31
C ALA A 25 -20.18 19.95 -12.02
N PRO A 26 -21.05 19.82 -11.00
CA PRO A 26 -20.78 20.46 -9.72
C PRO A 26 -19.41 19.99 -9.23
N ALA A 27 -18.54 20.95 -8.90
CA ALA A 27 -17.22 20.68 -8.36
C ALA A 27 -17.38 19.69 -7.19
N SER A 28 -16.75 18.52 -7.31
CA SER A 28 -16.78 17.53 -6.24
C SER A 28 -16.24 18.20 -4.97
N PRO A 29 -16.92 18.07 -3.81
CA PRO A 29 -16.40 18.61 -2.57
C PRO A 29 -15.02 18.01 -2.35
N MET A 30 -14.02 18.88 -2.26
CA MET A 30 -12.64 18.51 -2.02
C MET A 30 -12.60 17.80 -0.66
N ALA A 31 -12.50 16.48 -0.67
CA ALA A 31 -12.48 15.67 0.54
C ALA A 31 -11.34 16.16 1.43
N ALA A 32 -11.66 16.44 2.70
CA ALA A 32 -10.64 16.83 3.67
C ALA A 32 -9.56 15.73 3.75
N PRO A 33 -8.29 16.09 3.93
CA PRO A 33 -7.21 15.11 4.06
C PRO A 33 -7.52 14.18 5.24
N THR A 34 -7.61 12.88 4.97
CA THR A 34 -7.78 11.87 6.02
C THR A 34 -6.55 11.92 6.93
N PRO A 35 -6.72 12.02 8.26
CA PRO A 35 -5.59 11.99 9.18
C PRO A 35 -4.82 10.67 9.04
N ALA A 36 -3.50 10.73 9.22
CA ALA A 36 -2.67 9.54 9.24
C ALA A 36 -3.10 8.61 10.40
N PRO A 37 -3.07 7.28 10.20
CA PRO A 37 -3.44 6.35 11.25
C PRO A 37 -2.45 6.42 12.41
N ASN A 38 -2.97 6.40 13.63
CA ASN A 38 -2.18 6.27 14.85
C ASN A 38 -2.17 4.80 15.29
N PHE A 39 -0.99 4.20 15.49
CA PHE A 39 -0.87 2.82 15.94
C PHE A 39 -0.56 2.69 17.43
N THR A 40 -0.38 3.79 18.16
CA THR A 40 -0.15 3.77 19.60
C THR A 40 -1.43 3.77 20.41
N ASP A 41 -2.53 4.21 19.82
CA ASP A 41 -3.85 4.18 20.44
C ASP A 41 -4.45 2.77 20.42
N ASP A 42 -5.40 2.50 21.32
CA ASP A 42 -6.13 1.23 21.36
C ASP A 42 -7.34 1.24 20.42
N SER A 43 -7.83 2.43 20.07
CA SER A 43 -8.99 2.62 19.19
C SER A 43 -8.56 2.90 17.75
N PRO A 44 -9.20 2.27 16.74
CA PRO A 44 -10.23 1.26 16.89
C PRO A 44 -9.66 -0.09 17.37
N GLY A 45 -10.51 -0.79 18.14
CA GLY A 45 -10.29 -2.17 18.53
C GLY A 45 -10.18 -3.11 17.33
N PRO A 46 -9.60 -4.32 17.50
CA PRO A 46 -9.64 -5.35 16.48
C PRO A 46 -11.09 -5.64 16.04
N PRO A 47 -11.29 -6.18 14.82
CA PRO A 47 -12.57 -6.75 14.43
C PRO A 47 -13.11 -7.70 15.50
N ASP A 48 -14.44 -7.81 15.59
CA ASP A 48 -15.11 -8.79 16.47
C ASP A 48 -15.01 -10.20 15.88
N ASP A 49 -13.76 -10.67 15.76
CA ASP A 49 -13.35 -11.94 15.21
C ASP A 49 -12.40 -12.62 16.22
N PRO A 50 -12.66 -13.88 16.62
CA PRO A 50 -11.87 -14.54 17.64
C PRO A 50 -10.38 -14.68 17.30
N LEU A 51 -10.00 -14.81 16.02
CA LEU A 51 -8.60 -14.90 15.63
C LEU A 51 -7.91 -13.54 15.77
N TRP A 52 -8.56 -12.45 15.34
CA TRP A 52 -8.07 -11.08 15.56
C TRP A 52 -7.88 -10.77 17.05
N GLN A 53 -8.82 -11.20 17.91
CA GLN A 53 -8.70 -11.00 19.36
C GLN A 53 -7.53 -11.78 19.98
N ARG A 54 -7.28 -13.01 19.53
CA ARG A 54 -6.12 -13.79 20.00
C ARG A 54 -4.80 -13.22 19.48
N ALA A 55 -4.73 -12.93 18.18
CA ALA A 55 -3.55 -12.33 17.54
C ALA A 55 -3.19 -10.97 18.15
N GLY A 56 -4.17 -10.20 18.63
CA GLY A 56 -3.94 -8.95 19.36
C GLY A 56 -3.15 -9.10 20.67
N ARG A 57 -2.96 -10.33 21.17
CA ARG A 57 -2.06 -10.65 22.30
C ARG A 57 -0.60 -10.83 21.87
N ALA A 58 -0.30 -10.66 20.58
CA ALA A 58 1.02 -10.76 19.98
C ALA A 58 1.72 -12.13 20.14
N ASP A 59 0.94 -13.21 20.25
CA ASP A 59 1.48 -14.56 20.14
C ASP A 59 1.85 -14.87 18.68
N ALA A 60 3.06 -15.39 18.46
CA ALA A 60 3.57 -15.61 17.11
C ALA A 60 2.76 -16.64 16.31
N ILE A 61 2.18 -17.66 16.97
CA ILE A 61 1.35 -18.68 16.32
C ILE A 61 0.03 -18.05 15.88
N ASP A 62 -0.62 -17.29 16.76
CA ASP A 62 -1.87 -16.60 16.41
C ASP A 62 -1.66 -15.52 15.34
N LEU A 63 -0.53 -14.78 15.36
CA LEU A 63 -0.17 -13.81 14.32
C LEU A 63 0.07 -14.49 12.97
N ALA A 64 0.78 -15.62 12.94
CA ALA A 64 0.98 -16.38 11.71
C ALA A 64 -0.32 -16.97 11.17
N ALA A 65 -1.18 -17.50 12.04
CA ALA A 65 -2.50 -18.01 11.66
C ALA A 65 -3.40 -16.89 11.09
N LEU A 66 -3.34 -15.70 11.69
CA LEU A 66 -4.03 -14.52 11.17
C LEU A 66 -3.48 -14.14 9.79
N ALA A 67 -2.16 -14.09 9.64
CA ALA A 67 -1.51 -13.68 8.40
C ALA A 67 -1.79 -14.64 7.24
N GLU A 68 -1.86 -15.95 7.50
CA GLU A 68 -2.29 -16.92 6.48
C GLU A 68 -3.75 -16.73 6.07
N ARG A 69 -4.64 -16.42 7.03
CA ARG A 69 -6.06 -16.21 6.71
C ARG A 69 -6.29 -14.95 5.90
N GLU A 70 -5.65 -13.85 6.28
CA GLU A 70 -5.93 -12.52 5.72
C GLU A 70 -5.07 -12.18 4.50
N GLY A 71 -3.86 -12.75 4.41
CA GLY A 71 -2.84 -12.32 3.45
C GLY A 71 -2.40 -10.86 3.67
N ALA A 72 -1.49 -10.38 2.82
CA ALA A 72 -1.00 -9.01 2.90
C ALA A 72 -2.14 -7.99 2.68
N THR A 73 -2.98 -8.22 1.66
CA THR A 73 -4.08 -7.29 1.30
C THR A 73 -5.11 -7.15 2.44
N GLY A 74 -5.50 -8.25 3.09
CA GLY A 74 -6.46 -8.21 4.21
C GLY A 74 -5.90 -7.47 5.43
N LEU A 75 -4.61 -7.69 5.74
CA LEU A 75 -3.92 -6.99 6.83
C LEU A 75 -3.75 -5.49 6.54
N GLU A 76 -3.39 -5.13 5.30
CA GLU A 76 -3.25 -3.73 4.88
C GLU A 76 -4.54 -2.92 5.03
N ALA A 77 -5.70 -3.55 4.83
CA ALA A 77 -6.98 -2.90 5.03
C ALA A 77 -7.18 -2.40 6.49
N GLN A 78 -6.56 -3.07 7.47
CA GLN A 78 -6.62 -2.65 8.87
C GLN A 78 -5.59 -1.56 9.21
N LEU A 79 -4.52 -1.38 8.42
CA LEU A 79 -3.55 -0.31 8.66
C LEU A 79 -4.18 1.07 8.56
N GLY A 80 -5.11 1.26 7.62
CA GLY A 80 -5.84 2.54 7.45
C GLY A 80 -6.75 2.89 8.63
N ARG A 81 -7.12 1.90 9.45
CA ARG A 81 -7.95 2.12 10.65
C ARG A 81 -7.12 2.59 11.84
N GLY A 82 -5.83 2.28 11.90
CA GLY A 82 -4.99 2.54 13.08
C GLY A 82 -5.39 1.68 14.28
N GLY A 83 -5.08 2.16 15.48
CA GLY A 83 -5.45 1.55 16.74
C GLY A 83 -4.76 0.20 17.00
N SER A 84 -5.38 -0.59 17.88
CA SER A 84 -4.94 -1.95 18.17
C SER A 84 -5.16 -2.90 16.99
N ALA A 85 -6.17 -2.67 16.14
CA ALA A 85 -6.36 -3.42 14.90
C ALA A 85 -5.18 -3.23 13.93
N GLY A 86 -4.83 -1.98 13.64
CA GLY A 86 -3.70 -1.65 12.76
C GLY A 86 -2.37 -2.14 13.33
N ARG A 87 -2.16 -2.05 14.65
CA ARG A 87 -0.97 -2.59 15.31
C ARG A 87 -0.87 -4.11 15.17
N THR A 88 -1.97 -4.83 15.39
CA THR A 88 -2.03 -6.29 15.19
C THR A 88 -1.70 -6.65 13.74
N ALA A 89 -2.21 -5.88 12.78
CA ALA A 89 -1.90 -6.07 11.37
C ALA A 89 -0.41 -5.83 11.05
N LEU A 90 0.20 -4.78 11.59
CA LEU A 90 1.65 -4.54 11.46
C LEU A 90 2.49 -5.71 11.98
N LEU A 91 2.09 -6.30 13.11
CA LEU A 91 2.78 -7.45 13.71
C LEU A 91 2.56 -8.75 12.91
N ALA A 92 1.41 -8.92 12.28
CA ALA A 92 1.08 -10.11 11.49
C ALA A 92 1.69 -10.09 10.07
N LEU A 93 1.87 -8.89 9.48
CA LEU A 93 2.33 -8.74 8.09
C LEU A 93 3.58 -9.54 7.71
N PRO A 94 4.65 -9.59 8.52
CA PRO A 94 5.83 -10.39 8.20
C PRO A 94 5.56 -11.88 7.98
N PHE A 95 4.47 -12.41 8.56
CA PHE A 95 4.09 -13.82 8.43
C PHE A 95 3.20 -14.11 7.22
N ALA A 96 2.68 -13.09 6.52
CA ALA A 96 1.77 -13.30 5.41
C ALA A 96 2.48 -13.97 4.22
N PRO A 97 1.91 -14.97 3.54
CA PRO A 97 2.59 -15.67 2.44
C PRO A 97 3.04 -14.71 1.32
N ASP A 98 2.25 -13.68 1.06
CA ASP A 98 2.39 -12.63 0.04
C ASP A 98 2.90 -11.28 0.60
N ALA A 99 3.58 -11.27 1.76
CA ALA A 99 3.97 -10.02 2.45
C ALA A 99 4.79 -9.02 1.61
N GLU A 100 5.49 -9.47 0.55
CA GLU A 100 6.19 -8.57 -0.39
C GLU A 100 5.26 -7.47 -0.92
N LEU A 101 3.98 -7.80 -1.15
CA LEU A 101 2.97 -6.85 -1.63
C LEU A 101 2.79 -5.64 -0.70
N ALA A 102 3.06 -5.81 0.60
CA ALA A 102 2.88 -4.74 1.59
C ALA A 102 4.06 -3.75 1.65
N ALA A 103 5.22 -4.07 1.08
CA ALA A 103 6.43 -3.26 1.25
C ALA A 103 6.24 -1.81 0.75
N GLY A 104 5.64 -1.64 -0.43
CA GLY A 104 5.38 -0.32 -1.01
C GLY A 104 4.45 0.54 -0.16
N ARG A 105 3.42 -0.06 0.45
CA ARG A 105 2.49 0.63 1.35
C ARG A 105 3.14 0.98 2.68
N LEU A 106 3.88 0.06 3.29
CA LEU A 106 4.58 0.28 4.56
C LEU A 106 5.61 1.42 4.45
N CYS A 107 6.35 1.49 3.34
CA CYS A 107 7.27 2.60 3.06
C CYS A 107 6.57 3.97 2.99
N ARG A 108 5.40 4.01 2.34
CA ARG A 108 4.58 5.23 2.28
C ARG A 108 4.07 5.62 3.66
N LEU A 109 3.54 4.63 4.38
CA LEU A 109 2.99 4.82 5.71
C LEU A 109 4.05 5.34 6.68
N ALA A 110 5.28 4.81 6.65
CA ALA A 110 6.40 5.29 7.47
C ALA A 110 6.72 6.78 7.24
N SER A 111 6.43 7.30 6.04
CA SER A 111 6.64 8.70 5.68
C SER A 111 5.49 9.62 6.10
N GLU A 112 4.29 9.06 6.33
CA GLU A 112 3.03 9.75 6.66
C GLU A 112 2.72 9.77 8.16
N VAL A 113 3.05 8.69 8.88
CA VAL A 113 2.74 8.57 10.31
C VAL A 113 3.66 9.42 11.18
N ASP A 114 3.16 9.70 12.38
CA ASP A 114 3.87 10.46 13.41
C ASP A 114 5.05 9.67 14.01
N SER A 115 5.85 10.35 14.83
CA SER A 115 7.06 9.76 15.41
C SER A 115 6.79 8.55 16.33
N PRO A 116 5.75 8.54 17.18
CA PRO A 116 5.44 7.37 18.00
C PRO A 116 5.03 6.12 17.20
N SER A 117 4.30 6.31 16.09
CA SER A 117 3.82 5.20 15.26
C SER A 117 4.88 4.68 14.27
N ARG A 118 5.81 5.53 13.83
CA ARG A 118 6.79 5.20 12.78
C ARG A 118 7.66 3.98 13.09
N PRO A 119 8.20 3.78 14.32
CA PRO A 119 8.98 2.59 14.64
C PRO A 119 8.22 1.28 14.40
N LEU A 120 6.92 1.24 14.71
CA LEU A 120 6.09 0.05 14.50
C LEU A 120 5.98 -0.30 13.01
N VAL A 121 5.81 0.72 12.16
CA VAL A 121 5.74 0.56 10.71
C VAL A 121 7.10 0.11 10.15
N LEU A 122 8.20 0.71 10.61
CA LEU A 122 9.55 0.37 10.15
C LEU A 122 9.96 -1.04 10.61
N LEU A 123 9.53 -1.49 11.79
CA LEU A 123 9.74 -2.87 12.25
C LEU A 123 8.97 -3.88 11.41
N ALA A 124 7.71 -3.60 11.07
CA ALA A 124 6.94 -4.44 10.16
C ALA A 124 7.60 -4.52 8.78
N LEU A 125 8.05 -3.37 8.24
CA LEU A 125 8.78 -3.32 6.97
C LEU A 125 10.07 -4.13 7.02
N HIS A 126 10.84 -4.02 8.10
CA HIS A 126 12.03 -4.83 8.31
C HIS A 126 11.67 -6.32 8.29
N GLY A 127 10.64 -6.75 9.01
CA GLY A 127 10.18 -8.14 9.00
C GLY A 127 9.80 -8.66 7.61
N VAL A 128 9.12 -7.82 6.80
CA VAL A 128 8.79 -8.14 5.41
C VAL A 128 10.06 -8.28 4.54
N LEU A 129 10.99 -7.33 4.63
CA LEU A 129 12.19 -7.29 3.78
C LEU A 129 13.28 -8.28 4.20
N SER A 130 13.27 -8.76 5.44
CA SER A 130 14.21 -9.78 5.94
C SER A 130 13.91 -11.19 5.43
N ARG A 131 12.77 -11.39 4.76
CA ARG A 131 12.43 -12.69 4.18
C ARG A 131 13.30 -12.99 2.96
N PRO A 132 13.66 -14.26 2.71
CA PRO A 132 14.30 -14.64 1.47
C PRO A 132 13.46 -14.20 0.27
N PRO A 133 14.09 -13.70 -0.80
CA PRO A 133 13.36 -13.29 -1.99
C PRO A 133 12.65 -14.49 -2.63
N PRO A 134 11.39 -14.36 -3.08
CA PRO A 134 10.73 -15.40 -3.85
C PRO A 134 11.43 -15.56 -5.21
N GLY A 135 11.24 -16.73 -5.84
CA GLY A 135 11.76 -16.98 -7.19
C GLY A 135 11.16 -16.05 -8.26
N GLU A 136 9.92 -15.61 -8.06
CA GLU A 136 9.25 -14.60 -8.88
C GLU A 136 8.74 -13.47 -7.96
N ARG A 137 9.01 -12.22 -8.35
CA ARG A 137 8.60 -11.03 -7.59
C ARG A 137 7.13 -10.73 -7.77
N LEU A 138 6.44 -10.50 -6.67
CA LEU A 138 5.02 -10.15 -6.67
C LEU A 138 4.80 -8.65 -6.91
N ASP A 139 5.72 -7.79 -6.44
CA ASP A 139 5.61 -6.34 -6.65
C ASP A 139 6.97 -5.61 -6.73
N ALA A 140 7.73 -5.87 -7.81
CA ALA A 140 8.98 -5.16 -8.07
C ALA A 140 8.81 -3.64 -8.26
N ALA A 141 7.62 -3.17 -8.66
CA ALA A 141 7.34 -1.74 -8.78
C ALA A 141 7.18 -1.09 -7.39
N GLY A 142 6.50 -1.75 -6.47
CA GLY A 142 6.36 -1.36 -5.07
C GLY A 142 7.70 -1.30 -4.34
N LEU A 143 8.58 -2.28 -4.55
CA LEU A 143 9.93 -2.27 -3.97
C LEU A 143 10.77 -1.08 -4.45
N ARG A 144 10.74 -0.75 -5.75
CA ARG A 144 11.44 0.44 -6.27
C ARG A 144 10.88 1.74 -5.70
N ARG A 145 9.55 1.86 -5.58
CA ARG A 145 8.93 3.03 -4.94
C ARG A 145 9.28 3.12 -3.46
N CYS A 146 9.35 1.97 -2.77
CA CYS A 146 9.78 1.89 -1.38
C CYS A 146 11.22 2.41 -1.22
N GLN A 147 12.10 2.12 -2.17
CA GLN A 147 13.49 2.61 -2.18
C GLN A 147 13.56 4.14 -2.25
N GLU A 148 12.77 4.75 -3.13
CA GLU A 148 12.67 6.21 -3.25
C GLU A 148 12.15 6.84 -1.95
N LEU A 149 11.08 6.29 -1.37
CA LEU A 149 10.48 6.79 -0.14
C LEU A 149 11.43 6.69 1.07
N LEU A 150 12.19 5.59 1.20
CA LEU A 150 13.17 5.46 2.27
C LEU A 150 14.36 6.41 2.10
N ARG A 151 14.78 6.69 0.86
CA ARG A 151 15.80 7.70 0.58
C ARG A 151 15.33 9.09 1.00
N ASP A 152 14.09 9.43 0.65
CA ASP A 152 13.50 10.73 0.99
C ASP A 152 13.28 10.86 2.50
N LEU A 153 12.85 9.79 3.18
CA LEU A 153 12.71 9.75 4.63
C LEU A 153 14.06 9.91 5.34
N ALA A 154 15.11 9.23 4.86
CA ALA A 154 16.46 9.34 5.40
C ALA A 154 17.06 10.75 5.25
N ALA A 155 16.65 11.51 4.23
CA ALA A 155 17.10 12.86 3.99
C ALA A 155 16.45 13.91 4.93
N ARG A 156 15.45 13.53 5.73
CA ARG A 156 14.76 14.47 6.63
C ARG A 156 15.66 14.87 7.82
N PRO A 157 15.98 16.16 8.01
CA PRO A 157 16.88 16.61 9.08
C PRO A 157 16.38 16.31 10.50
N ALA A 158 15.06 16.31 10.68
CA ALA A 158 14.38 16.12 11.95
C ALA A 158 14.05 14.65 12.29
N LEU A 159 14.54 13.67 11.51
CA LEU A 159 14.29 12.26 11.79
C LEU A 159 15.01 11.85 13.09
N PRO A 160 14.34 11.23 14.08
CA PRO A 160 14.98 10.75 15.31
C PRO A 160 16.10 9.75 15.02
N PRO A 161 17.15 9.67 15.87
CA PRO A 161 18.25 8.72 15.67
C PRO A 161 17.79 7.27 15.53
N SER A 162 16.88 6.81 16.39
CA SER A 162 16.31 5.46 16.30
C SER A 162 15.66 5.20 14.95
N ASP A 163 14.89 6.15 14.43
CA ASP A 163 14.20 6.00 13.15
C ASP A 163 15.21 5.98 11.98
N ARG A 164 16.31 6.73 12.07
CA ARG A 164 17.40 6.69 11.08
C ARG A 164 18.02 5.31 10.99
N ASP A 165 18.26 4.66 12.13
CA ASP A 165 18.85 3.31 12.16
C ASP A 165 17.92 2.29 11.50
N HIS A 166 16.61 2.35 11.82
CA HIS A 166 15.62 1.48 11.19
C HIS A 166 15.50 1.74 9.68
N VAL A 167 15.51 3.00 9.24
CA VAL A 167 15.49 3.36 7.81
C VAL A 167 16.76 2.87 7.10
N ALA A 168 17.93 3.03 7.71
CA ALA A 168 19.19 2.53 7.15
C ALA A 168 19.18 1.00 7.00
N ALA A 169 18.71 0.29 8.03
CA ALA A 169 18.56 -1.17 7.99
C ALA A 169 17.57 -1.63 6.91
N ALA A 170 16.40 -0.98 6.82
CA ALA A 170 15.40 -1.30 5.81
C ALA A 170 15.93 -1.05 4.38
N ARG A 171 16.72 0.01 4.16
CA ARG A 171 17.36 0.28 2.87
C ARG A 171 18.35 -0.81 2.48
N ALA A 172 19.20 -1.24 3.42
CA ALA A 172 20.16 -2.32 3.16
C ALA A 172 19.47 -3.63 2.78
N LEU A 173 18.39 -3.99 3.48
CA LEU A 173 17.58 -5.17 3.13
C LEU A 173 16.92 -4.99 1.76
N LEU A 174 16.35 -3.83 1.48
CA LEU A 174 15.70 -3.56 0.20
C LEU A 174 16.68 -3.63 -0.98
N GLU A 175 17.93 -3.20 -0.79
CA GLU A 175 18.99 -3.35 -1.79
C GLU A 175 19.28 -4.83 -2.07
N GLN A 176 19.30 -5.69 -1.04
CA GLN A 176 19.41 -7.15 -1.22
C GLN A 176 18.19 -7.73 -1.94
N GLN A 177 17.00 -7.20 -1.70
CA GLN A 177 15.78 -7.62 -2.39
C GLN A 177 15.73 -7.16 -3.87
N LEU A 178 16.56 -6.22 -4.29
CA LEU A 178 16.55 -5.72 -5.68
C LEU A 178 17.69 -6.28 -6.53
N GLN A 179 18.59 -7.07 -5.93
CA GLN A 179 19.63 -7.84 -6.61
C GLN A 179 19.07 -9.14 -7.18
#